data_AF-A0A4Q9KR77-F1
#
_entry.id   AF-A0A4Q9KR77-F1
#
_cell.length_a   1.000
_cell.length_b   1.000
_cell.length_c   1.000
_cell.angle_alpha   90.00
_cell.angle_beta   90.00
_cell.angle_gamma   90.00
#
_symmetry.space_group_name_H-M   'P 1'
#
loop_
_entity.id
_entity.type
_entity.pdbx_description
1 polymer ?
#
loop_
_entity_poly.entity_id
_entity_poly.type
_entity_poly.pdbx_seq_one_letter_code
_entity_poly.pdbx_strand_id
1 'polypeptide(L)'
;MSSIKQLLIRDFSIDNLNVKAFNNLLNLKKLNICRINFQNISFSELFCALQEYKIKRMKLEEINISEKDIIFIATLRKLEYIIFDRCVIQKETKNWLKFLFFNEFYIIVQYYMGDYYLSEDPIKFISEKFKTKYIVIEKI
;
A
#
# COMPACT_ATOMS: atom_id res chain seq x y z
N MET A 1 12.49 17.66 -10.60
CA MET A 1 12.06 16.26 -10.41
C MET A 1 13.20 15.46 -9.81
N SER A 2 12.94 14.64 -8.79
CA SER A 2 13.97 13.79 -8.20
C SER A 2 14.39 12.66 -9.15
N SER A 3 15.68 12.28 -9.09
CA SER A 3 16.25 11.12 -9.80
C SER A 3 16.12 9.82 -9.00
N ILE A 4 15.60 9.87 -7.77
CA ILE A 4 15.43 8.71 -6.89
C ILE A 4 14.47 7.70 -7.53
N LYS A 5 14.94 6.47 -7.71
CA LYS A 5 14.17 5.36 -8.29
C LYS A 5 13.68 4.35 -7.26
N GLN A 6 14.34 4.28 -6.10
CA GLN A 6 14.00 3.36 -5.02
C GLN A 6 14.14 4.10 -3.69
N LEU A 7 13.16 3.91 -2.81
CA LEU A 7 13.14 4.49 -1.46
C LEU A 7 12.76 3.41 -0.47
N LEU A 8 13.55 3.30 0.59
CA LEU A 8 13.27 2.51 1.79
C LEU A 8 13.30 3.48 2.97
N ILE A 9 12.22 3.51 3.74
CA ILE A 9 12.16 4.21 5.03
C ILE A 9 11.80 3.22 6.12
N ARG A 10 12.48 3.31 7.27
CA ARG A 10 12.32 2.36 8.36
C ARG A 10 12.60 2.94 9.74
N ASP A 11 11.85 2.52 10.74
CA ASP A 11 12.13 2.73 12.17
C ASP A 11 12.12 4.20 12.63
N PHE A 12 11.12 4.97 12.24
CA PHE A 12 10.92 6.33 12.77
C PHE A 12 9.45 6.77 12.74
N SER A 13 9.19 7.94 13.31
CA SER A 13 7.85 8.56 13.34
C SER A 13 7.74 9.66 12.30
N ILE A 14 6.56 9.79 11.69
CA ILE A 14 6.22 10.80 10.69
C ILE A 14 4.94 11.49 11.16
N ASP A 15 4.90 12.81 11.11
CA ASP A 15 3.75 13.60 11.53
C ASP A 15 3.20 14.49 10.38
N ASN A 16 2.25 15.36 10.72
CA ASN A 16 1.60 16.26 9.78
C ASN A 16 2.51 17.36 9.20
N LEU A 17 3.72 17.57 9.73
CA LEU A 17 4.72 18.47 9.14
C LEU A 17 5.30 17.89 7.85
N ASN A 18 5.13 16.58 7.62
CA ASN A 18 5.63 15.88 6.43
C ASN A 18 4.60 15.76 5.30
N VAL A 19 3.47 16.46 5.36
CA VAL A 19 2.49 16.49 4.27
C VAL A 19 3.17 16.88 2.95
N LYS A 20 2.95 16.09 1.90
CA LYS A 20 3.54 16.24 0.56
C LYS A 20 5.07 16.12 0.51
N ALA A 21 5.73 15.58 1.54
CA ALA A 21 7.18 15.38 1.54
C ALA A 21 7.71 14.56 0.33
N PHE A 22 6.87 13.72 -0.28
CA PHE A 22 7.19 12.91 -1.45
C PHE A 22 6.66 13.45 -2.79
N ASN A 23 6.18 14.71 -2.84
CA ASN A 23 5.63 15.32 -4.06
C ASN A 23 6.61 15.32 -5.26
N ASN A 24 7.92 15.33 -5.02
CA ASN A 24 8.92 15.41 -6.08
C ASN A 24 9.44 14.04 -6.52
N LEU A 25 8.97 12.95 -5.91
CA LEU A 25 9.38 11.57 -6.17
C LEU A 25 8.65 10.91 -7.36
N LEU A 26 8.42 11.68 -8.42
CA LEU A 26 7.64 11.25 -9.60
C LEU A 26 8.26 10.08 -10.38
N ASN A 27 9.58 9.89 -10.25
CA ASN A 27 10.33 8.80 -10.90
C ASN A 27 10.54 7.57 -10.00
N LEU A 28 9.96 7.55 -8.80
CA LEU A 28 10.09 6.44 -7.87
C LEU A 28 9.42 5.19 -8.44
N LYS A 29 10.19 4.09 -8.58
CA LYS A 29 9.71 2.80 -9.07
C LYS A 29 9.43 1.81 -7.95
N LYS A 30 10.20 1.87 -6.85
CA LYS A 30 10.07 0.98 -5.70
C LYS A 30 9.97 1.79 -4.41
N LEU A 31 8.96 1.51 -3.61
CA LEU A 31 8.74 2.11 -2.30
C LEU A 31 8.61 1.03 -1.23
N ASN A 32 9.46 1.08 -0.22
CA ASN A 32 9.36 0.24 0.95
C ASN A 32 9.19 1.13 2.20
N ILE A 33 8.11 0.92 2.95
CA ILE A 33 7.82 1.61 4.20
C ILE A 33 7.67 0.55 5.27
N CYS A 34 8.54 0.56 6.28
CA CYS A 34 8.63 -0.50 7.27
C CYS A 34 8.66 0.11 8.68
N ARG A 35 7.80 -0.32 9.59
CA ARG A 35 7.84 0.08 11.01
C ARG A 35 7.86 1.60 11.21
N ILE A 36 7.04 2.30 10.42
CA ILE A 36 6.85 3.75 10.54
C ILE A 36 5.64 4.02 11.41
N ASN A 37 5.82 4.88 12.42
CA ASN A 37 4.72 5.38 13.23
C ASN A 37 4.16 6.66 12.61
N PHE A 38 3.00 6.57 11.96
CA PHE A 38 2.30 7.73 11.41
C PHE A 38 1.45 8.42 12.47
N GLN A 39 1.88 9.60 12.91
CA GLN A 39 1.25 10.39 13.97
C GLN A 39 0.31 11.43 13.36
N ASN A 40 -1.00 11.21 13.47
CA ASN A 40 -2.04 12.12 12.94
C ASN A 40 -1.91 12.40 11.43
N ILE A 41 -1.36 11.45 10.68
CA ILE A 41 -1.21 11.52 9.23
C ILE A 41 -1.39 10.11 8.66
N SER A 42 -1.86 10.01 7.42
CA SER A 42 -1.88 8.78 6.63
C SER A 42 -0.70 8.77 5.66
N PHE A 43 -0.18 7.60 5.28
CA PHE A 43 1.00 7.56 4.40
C PHE A 43 0.72 8.24 3.05
N SER A 44 -0.52 8.16 2.57
CA SER A 44 -0.97 8.80 1.33
C SER A 44 -0.80 10.32 1.35
N GLU A 45 -0.85 10.95 2.53
CA GLU A 45 -0.66 12.40 2.69
C GLU A 45 0.79 12.85 2.51
N LEU A 46 1.75 11.91 2.45
CA LEU A 46 3.11 12.21 1.99
C LEU A 46 3.18 12.53 0.50
N PHE A 47 2.16 12.13 -0.27
CA PHE A 47 2.08 12.32 -1.72
C PHE A 47 1.14 13.48 -2.07
N CYS A 48 1.25 13.96 -3.31
CA CYS A 48 0.32 14.93 -3.89
C CYS A 48 -0.69 14.18 -4.77
N ALA A 49 -1.98 14.23 -4.40
CA ALA A 49 -3.05 13.50 -5.10
C ALA A 49 -3.25 13.90 -6.58
N LEU A 50 -2.73 15.07 -7.00
CA LEU A 50 -2.85 15.58 -8.37
C LEU A 50 -1.74 15.05 -9.31
N GLN A 51 -0.80 14.25 -8.79
CA GLN A 51 0.35 13.79 -9.56
C GLN A 51 0.27 12.30 -9.91
N GLU A 52 0.74 11.94 -11.10
CA GLU A 52 0.93 10.55 -11.49
C GLU A 52 2.32 10.04 -11.06
N TYR A 53 2.35 9.02 -10.21
CA TYR A 53 3.58 8.39 -9.73
C TYR A 53 3.91 7.12 -10.50
N LYS A 54 5.20 6.92 -10.82
CA LYS A 54 5.70 5.74 -11.55
C LYS A 54 5.97 4.51 -10.66
N ILE A 55 5.34 4.45 -9.48
CA ILE A 55 5.55 3.38 -8.51
C ILE A 55 5.03 2.07 -9.11
N LYS A 56 5.93 1.11 -9.22
CA LYS A 56 5.66 -0.24 -9.73
C LYS A 56 5.57 -1.26 -8.61
N ARG A 57 6.34 -1.06 -7.53
CA ARG A 57 6.52 -2.08 -6.49
C ARG A 57 6.44 -1.41 -5.14
N MET A 58 5.58 -1.94 -4.27
CA MET A 58 5.40 -1.42 -2.92
C MET A 58 5.48 -2.53 -1.88
N LYS A 59 6.24 -2.30 -0.80
CA LYS A 59 6.16 -3.11 0.43
C LYS A 59 5.80 -2.20 1.59
N LEU A 60 4.71 -2.51 2.27
CA LEU A 60 4.30 -1.89 3.51
C LEU A 60 4.42 -2.95 4.60
N GLU A 61 5.16 -2.64 5.66
CA GLU A 61 5.45 -3.61 6.72
C GLU A 61 5.26 -2.98 8.09
N GLU A 62 4.47 -3.63 8.95
CA GLU A 62 4.27 -3.20 10.35
C GLU A 62 3.86 -1.73 10.47
N ILE A 63 2.90 -1.30 9.65
CA ILE A 63 2.31 0.04 9.72
C ILE A 63 0.79 -0.01 9.78
N ASN A 64 0.19 1.06 10.29
CA ASN A 64 -1.25 1.28 10.23
C ASN A 64 -1.63 1.78 8.84
N ILE A 65 -2.63 1.14 8.22
CA ILE A 65 -3.16 1.49 6.91
C ILE A 65 -4.58 2.01 7.06
N SER A 66 -4.80 3.27 6.69
CA SER A 66 -6.11 3.90 6.68
C SER A 66 -6.87 3.63 5.38
N GLU A 67 -8.15 4.00 5.33
CA GLU A 67 -8.91 3.95 4.07
C GLU A 67 -8.32 4.88 3.00
N LYS A 68 -7.85 6.08 3.38
CA LYS A 68 -7.20 7.04 2.46
C LYS A 68 -5.99 6.43 1.77
N ASP A 69 -5.23 5.63 2.51
CA ASP A 69 -4.06 4.93 2.02
C ASP A 69 -4.39 3.93 0.93
N ILE A 70 -5.43 3.13 1.13
CA ILE A 70 -5.92 2.18 0.12
C ILE A 70 -6.45 2.92 -1.12
N ILE A 71 -7.21 4.00 -0.92
CA ILE A 71 -7.70 4.84 -2.02
C ILE A 71 -6.53 5.39 -2.84
N PHE A 72 -5.48 5.89 -2.20
CA PHE A 72 -4.28 6.36 -2.88
C PHE A 72 -3.61 5.25 -3.69
N ILE A 73 -3.41 4.06 -3.10
CA ILE A 73 -2.82 2.90 -3.78
C ILE A 73 -3.63 2.55 -5.04
N ALA A 74 -4.97 2.62 -4.96
CA ALA A 74 -5.84 2.36 -6.10
C ALA A 74 -5.64 3.35 -7.27
N THR A 75 -5.09 4.54 -7.02
CA THR A 75 -4.78 5.51 -8.09
C THR A 75 -3.45 5.23 -8.82
N LEU A 76 -2.60 4.34 -8.29
CA LEU A 76 -1.28 4.03 -8.86
C LEU A 76 -1.39 3.12 -10.09
N ARG A 77 -1.58 3.72 -11.27
CA ARG A 77 -1.76 3.01 -12.57
C ARG A 77 -0.58 2.13 -13.00
N LYS A 78 0.62 2.38 -12.48
CA LYS A 78 1.84 1.62 -12.83
C LYS A 78 2.19 0.54 -11.82
N LEU A 79 1.40 0.37 -10.76
CA LEU A 79 1.66 -0.62 -9.72
C LEU A 79 1.55 -2.03 -10.29
N GLU A 80 2.63 -2.79 -10.22
CA GLU A 80 2.74 -4.20 -10.61
C GLU A 80 2.41 -5.10 -9.42
N TYR A 81 2.86 -4.74 -8.21
CA TYR A 81 2.46 -5.42 -6.99
C TYR A 81 2.60 -4.56 -5.73
N ILE A 82 1.80 -4.90 -4.72
CA ILE A 82 1.96 -4.44 -3.34
C ILE A 82 1.95 -5.61 -2.37
N ILE A 83 2.80 -5.54 -1.35
CA ILE A 83 2.81 -6.47 -0.21
C ILE A 83 2.49 -5.68 1.05
N PHE A 84 1.49 -6.15 1.79
CA PHE A 84 1.22 -5.79 3.18
C PHE A 84 1.75 -6.92 4.06
N ASP A 85 2.66 -6.59 4.97
CA ASP A 85 3.33 -7.55 5.85
C ASP A 85 3.16 -7.09 7.30
N ARG A 86 2.41 -7.83 8.11
CA ARG A 86 2.04 -7.46 9.50
C ARG A 86 1.44 -6.05 9.63
N CYS A 87 0.68 -5.59 8.63
CA CYS A 87 0.02 -4.28 8.65
C CYS A 87 -1.30 -4.33 9.40
N VAL A 88 -1.69 -3.22 10.04
CA VAL A 88 -3.01 -3.08 10.66
C VAL A 88 -3.95 -2.41 9.65
N ILE A 89 -4.99 -3.12 9.23
CA ILE A 89 -6.00 -2.68 8.26
C ILE A 89 -7.38 -2.88 8.91
N GLN A 90 -8.19 -1.82 9.01
CA GLN A 90 -9.50 -1.87 9.68
C GLN A 90 -9.46 -2.45 11.12
N LYS A 91 -8.42 -2.12 11.89
CA LYS A 91 -8.15 -2.64 13.24
C LYS A 91 -7.77 -4.14 13.31
N GLU A 92 -7.60 -4.80 12.17
CA GLU A 92 -7.09 -6.16 12.10
C GLU A 92 -5.63 -6.18 11.65
N THR A 93 -4.81 -6.99 12.31
CA THR A 93 -3.44 -7.22 11.87
C THR A 93 -3.43 -8.29 10.79
N LYS A 94 -2.86 -7.98 9.63
CA LYS A 94 -2.70 -8.90 8.50
C LYS A 94 -1.25 -9.36 8.40
N ASN A 95 -1.01 -10.65 8.64
CA ASN A 95 0.33 -11.23 8.62
C ASN A 95 1.02 -11.05 7.28
N TRP A 96 0.38 -11.46 6.19
CA TRP A 96 0.93 -11.29 4.86
C TRP A 96 -0.15 -11.32 3.79
N LEU A 97 -0.19 -10.28 2.97
CA LEU A 97 -1.15 -10.12 1.88
C LEU A 97 -0.45 -9.45 0.69
N LYS A 98 -0.54 -10.06 -0.48
CA LYS A 98 0.10 -9.58 -1.69
C LYS A 98 -0.93 -9.43 -2.81
N PHE A 99 -0.96 -8.27 -3.42
CA PHE A 99 -1.75 -8.01 -4.62
C PHE A 99 -0.82 -7.95 -5.81
N LEU A 100 -1.12 -8.76 -6.83
CA LEU A 100 -0.46 -8.78 -8.13
C LEU A 100 -1.38 -8.12 -9.16
N PHE A 101 -0.94 -7.04 -9.78
CA PHE A 101 -1.71 -6.32 -10.81
C PHE A 101 -1.12 -6.67 -12.18
N PHE A 102 -1.83 -7.50 -12.95
CA PHE A 102 -1.38 -7.87 -14.29
C PHE A 102 -1.77 -6.81 -15.32
N ASN A 103 -2.92 -6.18 -15.12
CA ASN A 103 -3.41 -5.05 -15.91
C ASN A 103 -4.41 -4.23 -15.08
N GLU A 104 -5.06 -3.26 -15.71
CA GLU A 104 -6.05 -2.39 -15.06
C GLU A 104 -7.32 -3.12 -14.62
N PHE A 105 -7.51 -4.38 -15.00
CA PHE A 105 -8.73 -5.17 -14.79
C PHE A 105 -8.50 -6.49 -14.05
N TYR A 106 -7.26 -6.90 -13.77
CA TYR A 106 -6.98 -8.23 -13.22
C TYR A 106 -5.99 -8.17 -12.05
N ILE A 107 -6.46 -8.67 -10.91
CA ILE A 107 -5.70 -8.77 -9.66
C ILE A 107 -5.70 -10.22 -9.17
N ILE A 108 -4.52 -10.71 -8.79
CA ILE A 108 -4.41 -11.88 -7.92
C ILE A 108 -4.07 -11.42 -6.51
N VAL A 109 -4.85 -11.88 -5.54
CA VAL A 109 -4.63 -11.66 -4.11
C VAL A 109 -4.09 -12.94 -3.51
N GLN A 110 -2.85 -12.88 -3.05
CA GLN A 110 -2.14 -13.97 -2.42
C GLN A 110 -2.03 -13.72 -0.91
N TYR A 111 -2.36 -14.70 -0.08
CA TYR A 111 -2.30 -14.55 1.37
C TYR A 111 -1.92 -15.85 2.09
N TYR A 112 -1.27 -15.71 3.25
CA TYR A 112 -1.03 -16.81 4.18
C TYR A 112 -2.08 -16.79 5.29
N MET A 113 -2.82 -17.89 5.46
CA MET A 113 -3.53 -18.15 6.72
C MET A 113 -2.56 -18.83 7.69
N GLY A 114 -1.91 -18.04 8.56
CA GLY A 114 -1.40 -18.59 9.83
C GLY A 114 -2.55 -18.81 10.82
N ASP A 115 -2.26 -19.33 12.02
CA ASP A 115 -3.22 -19.74 13.08
C ASP A 115 -4.20 -18.66 13.59
N TYR A 116 -4.21 -17.48 13.00
CA TYR A 116 -5.15 -16.41 13.30
C TYR A 116 -6.21 -16.39 12.22
N TYR A 117 -7.45 -16.70 12.61
CA TYR A 117 -8.66 -16.58 11.78
C TYR A 117 -8.69 -15.20 11.13
N LEU A 118 -8.21 -15.14 9.89
CA LEU A 118 -8.32 -13.96 9.06
C LEU A 118 -9.78 -13.85 8.66
N SER A 119 -10.50 -12.89 9.22
CA SER A 119 -11.78 -12.49 8.64
C SER A 119 -11.51 -12.09 7.18
N GLU A 120 -12.42 -12.47 6.27
CA GLU A 120 -12.37 -12.06 4.86
C GLU A 120 -12.54 -10.54 4.71
N ASP A 121 -12.94 -9.84 5.79
CA ASP A 121 -13.37 -8.44 5.78
C ASP A 121 -12.31 -7.49 5.21
N PRO A 122 -11.01 -7.57 5.56
CA PRO A 122 -10.04 -6.63 5.00
C PRO A 122 -9.62 -6.96 3.56
N ILE A 123 -9.66 -8.23 3.13
CA ILE A 123 -9.44 -8.57 1.71
C ILE A 123 -10.59 -7.98 0.90
N LYS A 124 -11.83 -8.17 1.35
CA LYS A 124 -13.02 -7.61 0.73
C LYS A 124 -12.98 -6.08 0.72
N PHE A 125 -12.66 -5.45 1.84
CA PHE A 125 -12.53 -3.99 1.97
C PHE A 125 -11.53 -3.41 0.98
N ILE A 126 -10.32 -3.99 0.91
CA ILE A 126 -9.30 -3.52 -0.04
C ILE A 126 -9.77 -3.73 -1.48
N SER A 127 -10.32 -4.92 -1.77
CA SER A 127 -10.85 -5.28 -3.09
C SER A 127 -11.95 -4.33 -3.57
N GLU A 128 -12.86 -3.94 -2.67
CA GLU A 128 -13.93 -2.97 -2.93
C GLU A 128 -13.41 -1.55 -3.21
N LYS A 129 -12.16 -1.21 -2.90
CA LYS A 129 -11.56 0.08 -3.31
C LYS A 129 -10.87 -0.01 -4.67
N PHE A 130 -10.61 -1.22 -5.16
CA PHE A 130 -10.09 -1.50 -6.49
C PHE A 130 -11.20 -1.72 -7.55
N LYS A 131 -12.43 -1.23 -7.30
CA LYS A 131 -13.77 -1.39 -7.94
C LYS A 131 -13.92 -1.79 -9.42
N THR A 132 -12.89 -1.80 -10.25
CA THR A 132 -12.95 -2.06 -11.69
C THR A 132 -12.24 -3.36 -12.10
N LYS A 133 -11.91 -4.23 -11.15
CA LYS A 133 -10.98 -5.35 -11.37
C LYS A 133 -11.63 -6.70 -11.04
N TYR A 134 -11.42 -7.66 -11.93
CA TYR A 134 -11.59 -9.08 -11.66
C TYR A 134 -10.51 -9.52 -10.66
N ILE A 135 -10.95 -10.10 -9.55
CA ILE A 135 -10.09 -10.44 -8.42
C ILE A 135 -10.14 -11.95 -8.21
N VAL A 136 -8.97 -12.57 -8.29
CA VAL A 136 -8.76 -13.98 -7.95
C VAL A 136 -8.06 -14.04 -6.61
N ILE A 137 -8.58 -14.84 -5.68
CA ILE A 137 -8.02 -15.03 -4.35
C ILE A 137 -7.32 -16.39 -4.32
N GLU A 138 -6.02 -16.39 -4.05
CA GLU A 138 -5.16 -17.55 -3.95
C GLU A 138 -4.56 -17.65 -2.54
N LYS A 139 -4.66 -18.83 -1.93
CA LYS A 139 -3.94 -19.15 -0.69
C LYS A 139 -2.55 -19.67 -1.05
N ILE A 140 -1.52 -19.19 -0.36
CA ILE A 140 -0.14 -19.70 -0.44
C ILE A 140 0.21 -20.44 0.87
#